data_AF-A0A8H5LGX1-F1
#
_entry.id   AF-A0A8H5LGX1-F1
#
_cell.length_a   1.000
_cell.length_b   1.000
_cell.length_c   1.000
_cell.angle_alpha   90.00
_cell.angle_beta   90.00
_cell.angle_gamma   90.00
#
_symmetry.space_group_name_H-M   'P 1'
#
loop_
_entity.id
_entity.type
_entity.pdbx_description
1 polymer ?
#
loop_
_entity_poly.entity_id
_entity_poly.type
_entity_poly.pdbx_seq_one_letter_code
_entity_poly.pdbx_strand_id
1 'polypeptide(L)'
;MTLIRYCNAVTTRLPSFSIRPLKIPLTAFIVGDMMEYVSAHATYRFIIRDEEEERARILIWLFKPSMRISYSATNSRIIPKTGSILAAKVLFKLLGPADASTDIKTILARYPGFPQAEYLSYPMDVCQRLAVVLKETNSVYPDHMRRIADLDVGWLRRV
;
A
#
# COMPACT_ATOMS: atom_id res chain seq x y z
N MET A 1 -8.20 18.85 -3.22
CA MET A 1 -8.21 18.65 -4.69
C MET A 1 -8.00 17.16 -4.94
N THR A 2 -8.96 16.32 -4.53
CA THR A 2 -8.75 14.86 -4.33
C THR A 2 -9.94 14.02 -4.83
N LEU A 3 -10.82 14.60 -5.66
CA LEU A 3 -12.05 13.95 -6.11
C LEU A 3 -11.99 13.37 -7.55
N ILE A 4 -10.81 13.37 -8.21
CA ILE A 4 -10.71 12.96 -9.63
C ILE A 4 -10.12 11.55 -9.83
N ARG A 5 -9.52 10.90 -8.81
CA ARG A 5 -8.87 9.58 -9.02
C ARG A 5 -9.82 8.38 -9.02
N TYR A 6 -11.09 8.57 -8.64
CA TYR A 6 -12.11 7.52 -8.58
C TYR A 6 -13.06 7.46 -9.78
N CYS A 7 -12.70 8.08 -10.92
CA CYS A 7 -13.47 7.90 -12.15
C CYS A 7 -13.30 6.47 -12.69
N ASN A 8 -14.02 5.54 -12.09
CA ASN A 8 -14.67 4.45 -12.79
C ASN A 8 -15.35 5.01 -14.03
N ALA A 9 -15.06 4.39 -15.17
CA ALA A 9 -16.05 3.95 -16.14
C ALA A 9 -17.48 4.51 -15.97
N VAL A 10 -17.70 5.78 -16.33
CA VAL A 10 -19.04 6.26 -16.71
C VAL A 10 -18.88 6.99 -18.03
N THR A 11 -19.54 6.43 -19.03
CA THR A 11 -19.58 6.86 -20.42
C THR A 11 -20.06 8.30 -20.57
N THR A 12 -19.15 9.23 -20.86
CA THR A 12 -19.49 10.46 -21.59
C THR A 12 -18.67 10.52 -22.86
N ARG A 13 -19.39 10.51 -23.99
CA ARG A 13 -18.87 10.36 -25.35
C ARG A 13 -18.14 11.64 -25.77
N LEU A 14 -16.83 11.54 -25.99
CA LEU A 14 -16.03 12.44 -26.84
C LEU A 14 -15.03 11.59 -27.67
N PRO A 15 -14.64 12.05 -28.86
CA PRO A 15 -14.32 11.17 -29.99
C PRO A 15 -12.97 10.46 -29.87
N SER A 16 -13.03 9.12 -30.01
CA SER A 16 -11.99 8.18 -30.43
C SER A 16 -10.51 8.57 -30.25
N PHE A 17 -10.03 8.54 -29.01
CA PHE A 17 -8.72 7.94 -28.76
C PHE A 17 -8.98 6.55 -28.20
N SER A 18 -8.55 5.51 -28.92
CA SER A 18 -8.47 4.16 -28.37
C SER A 18 -7.37 4.10 -27.30
N ILE A 19 -7.58 4.80 -26.18
CA ILE A 19 -6.75 4.68 -24.98
C ILE A 19 -7.12 3.33 -24.38
N ARG A 20 -6.37 2.30 -24.78
CA ARG A 20 -6.44 1.02 -24.09
C ARG A 20 -6.14 1.32 -22.61
N PRO A 21 -7.06 1.04 -21.68
CA PRO A 21 -6.81 1.36 -20.28
C PRO A 21 -5.55 0.63 -19.85
N LEU A 22 -4.52 1.38 -19.50
CA LEU A 22 -3.30 0.82 -18.95
C LEU A 22 -3.71 0.05 -17.69
N LYS A 23 -3.59 -1.27 -17.71
CA LYS A 23 -3.83 -2.11 -16.54
C LYS A 23 -2.68 -1.91 -15.57
N ILE A 24 -2.69 -0.78 -14.87
CA ILE A 24 -1.72 -0.47 -13.82
C ILE A 24 -1.98 -1.44 -12.67
N PRO A 25 -0.98 -2.21 -12.22
CA PRO A 25 -1.13 -3.07 -11.05
C PRO A 25 -1.58 -2.24 -9.84
N LEU A 26 -2.48 -2.79 -9.01
CA LEU A 26 -3.00 -2.09 -7.83
C LEU A 26 -1.88 -1.47 -6.97
N THR A 27 -0.83 -2.25 -6.72
CA THR A 27 0.32 -1.77 -5.92
C THR A 27 1.09 -0.63 -6.58
N ALA A 28 1.14 -0.60 -7.91
CA ALA A 28 1.84 0.44 -8.66
C ALA A 28 1.08 1.77 -8.56
N PHE A 29 -0.25 1.70 -8.62
CA PHE A 29 -1.12 2.84 -8.39
C PHE A 29 -0.94 3.42 -6.97
N ILE A 30 -1.04 2.56 -5.94
CA ILE A 30 -0.92 3.00 -4.53
C ILE A 30 0.49 3.57 -4.25
N VAL A 31 1.55 2.97 -4.82
CA VAL A 31 2.89 3.56 -4.72
C VAL A 31 2.96 4.90 -5.45
N GLY A 32 2.30 5.04 -6.61
CA GLY A 32 2.17 6.32 -7.30
C GLY A 32 1.57 7.40 -6.43
N ASP A 33 0.46 7.10 -5.74
CA ASP A 33 -0.16 8.03 -4.77
C ASP A 33 0.82 8.40 -3.66
N MET A 34 1.45 7.42 -3.01
CA MET A 34 2.45 7.68 -1.96
C MET A 34 3.59 8.57 -2.45
N MET A 35 4.07 8.36 -3.69
CA MET A 35 5.15 9.15 -4.28
C MET A 35 4.79 10.61 -4.50
N GLU A 36 3.52 10.91 -4.76
CA GLU A 36 3.03 12.28 -4.90
C GLU A 36 3.17 13.05 -3.59
N TYR A 37 2.77 12.44 -2.47
CA TYR A 37 2.94 13.00 -1.14
C TYR A 37 4.41 13.09 -0.71
N VAL A 38 5.23 12.10 -1.07
CA VAL A 38 6.69 12.18 -0.85
C VAL A 38 7.26 13.40 -1.57
N SER A 39 6.87 13.62 -2.83
CA SER A 39 7.38 14.74 -3.62
C SER A 39 6.87 16.09 -3.15
N ALA A 40 5.61 16.16 -2.71
CA ALA A 40 4.99 17.41 -2.31
C ALA A 40 5.33 17.80 -0.86
N HIS A 41 5.27 16.84 0.07
CA HIS A 41 5.29 17.09 1.52
C HIS A 41 6.47 16.42 2.23
N ALA A 42 7.40 15.79 1.51
CA ALA A 42 8.51 15.01 2.07
C ALA A 42 8.07 13.95 3.12
N THR A 43 6.84 13.44 2.97
CA THR A 43 6.26 12.49 3.92
C THR A 43 6.35 11.05 3.40
N TYR A 44 6.79 10.14 4.27
CA TYR A 44 7.05 8.74 3.94
C TYR A 44 6.16 7.77 4.73
N ARG A 45 5.29 8.27 5.59
CA ARG A 45 4.40 7.47 6.43
C ARG A 45 2.96 7.75 6.06
N PHE A 46 2.19 6.69 5.96
CA PHE A 46 0.84 6.71 5.43
C PHE A 46 -0.07 5.86 6.31
N ILE A 47 -1.29 6.34 6.53
CA ILE A 47 -2.37 5.60 7.17
C ILE A 47 -3.39 5.31 6.08
N ILE A 48 -3.47 4.05 5.68
CA ILE A 48 -4.46 3.56 4.74
C ILE A 48 -5.77 3.37 5.48
N ARG A 49 -6.80 4.09 5.04
CA ARG A 49 -8.14 4.03 5.61
C ARG A 49 -9.15 3.49 4.63
N ASP A 50 -10.15 2.83 5.19
CA ASP A 50 -11.39 2.50 4.53
C ASP A 50 -12.20 3.78 4.28
N GLU A 51 -12.55 4.05 3.03
CA GLU A 51 -13.32 5.23 2.62
C GLU A 51 -14.73 5.26 3.21
N GLU A 52 -15.38 4.11 3.38
CA GLU A 52 -16.77 4.06 3.88
C GLU A 52 -16.84 4.22 5.40
N GLU A 53 -16.01 3.47 6.13
CA GLU A 53 -16.01 3.50 7.60
C GLU A 53 -15.07 4.55 8.20
N GLU A 54 -14.26 5.24 7.38
CA GLU A 54 -13.17 6.16 7.79
C GLU A 54 -12.18 5.53 8.79
N ARG A 55 -12.08 4.20 8.77
CA ARG A 55 -11.26 3.42 9.72
C ARG A 55 -9.87 3.14 9.16
N ALA A 56 -8.85 3.34 10.00
CA ALA A 56 -7.49 2.93 9.69
C ALA A 56 -7.40 1.39 9.59
N ARG A 57 -6.87 0.91 8.46
CA ARG A 57 -6.70 -0.53 8.19
C ARG A 57 -5.22 -0.92 8.14
N ILE A 58 -4.37 -0.03 7.61
CA ILE A 58 -2.95 -0.34 7.41
C ILE A 58 -2.11 0.90 7.73
N LEU A 59 -1.12 0.72 8.59
CA LEU A 59 -0.04 1.68 8.76
C LEU A 59 1.08 1.30 7.79
N ILE A 60 1.54 2.23 6.94
CA ILE A 60 2.60 1.99 5.97
C ILE A 60 3.70 3.03 6.14
N TRP A 61 4.94 2.57 6.16
CA TRP A 61 6.13 3.39 6.04
C TRP A 61 6.87 3.01 4.75
N LEU A 62 6.91 3.96 3.80
CA LEU A 62 7.69 3.86 2.58
C LEU A 62 9.19 4.02 2.88
N PHE A 63 9.88 2.90 3.04
CA PHE A 63 11.28 2.89 3.47
C PHE A 63 12.28 3.07 2.32
N LYS A 64 12.01 2.43 1.18
CA LYS A 64 12.75 2.66 -0.06
C LYS A 64 11.77 2.86 -1.21
N PRO A 65 11.60 4.09 -1.70
CA PRO A 65 10.68 4.41 -2.79
C PRO A 65 10.94 3.66 -4.10
N SER A 66 12.20 3.25 -4.32
CA SER A 66 12.62 2.53 -5.52
C SER A 66 13.72 1.53 -5.18
N MET A 67 13.50 0.26 -5.49
CA MET A 67 14.54 -0.75 -5.51
C MET A 67 14.21 -1.88 -6.49
N ARG A 68 15.23 -2.55 -7.01
CA ARG A 68 15.06 -3.80 -7.76
C ARG A 68 15.13 -4.96 -6.76
N ILE A 69 14.11 -5.82 -6.78
CA ILE A 69 14.03 -7.00 -5.93
C ILE A 69 14.02 -8.22 -6.81
N SER A 70 14.92 -9.16 -6.54
CA SER A 70 14.82 -10.53 -7.04
C SER A 70 14.37 -11.42 -5.89
N TYR A 71 13.41 -12.31 -6.14
CA TYR A 71 12.80 -13.11 -5.09
C TYR A 71 12.44 -14.53 -5.57
N SER A 72 12.30 -15.43 -4.60
CA SER A 72 11.80 -16.79 -4.76
C SER A 72 10.80 -17.09 -3.64
N ALA A 73 9.53 -17.14 -4.00
CA ALA A 73 8.40 -17.40 -3.13
C ALA A 73 8.03 -18.89 -3.12
N THR A 74 7.99 -19.49 -1.93
CA THR A 74 7.55 -20.88 -1.73
C THR A 74 6.05 -21.04 -1.98
N ASN A 75 5.26 -20.05 -1.61
CA ASN A 75 3.81 -20.00 -1.80
C ASN A 75 3.45 -18.85 -2.74
N SER A 76 3.17 -19.17 -4.00
CA SER A 76 2.70 -18.21 -5.01
C SER A 76 1.17 -18.26 -5.13
N ARG A 77 0.46 -17.34 -4.50
CA ARG A 77 -0.99 -17.19 -4.68
C ARG A 77 -1.31 -15.98 -5.55
N ILE A 78 -0.65 -14.87 -5.31
CA ILE A 78 -0.85 -13.58 -5.99
C ILE A 78 0.41 -13.16 -6.73
N ILE A 79 1.60 -13.43 -6.17
CA ILE A 79 2.88 -13.13 -6.83
C ILE A 79 3.44 -14.37 -7.54
N PRO A 80 4.13 -14.22 -8.67
CA PRO A 80 4.88 -15.32 -9.30
C PRO A 80 5.83 -16.04 -8.33
N LYS A 81 6.13 -17.32 -8.56
CA LYS A 81 7.08 -18.07 -7.70
C LYS A 81 8.47 -17.45 -7.68
N THR A 82 8.94 -16.92 -8.80
CA THR A 82 10.23 -16.23 -8.88
C THR A 82 10.06 -15.00 -9.75
N GLY A 83 10.90 -14.00 -9.52
CA GLY A 83 10.88 -12.82 -10.37
C GLY A 83 11.93 -11.79 -9.99
N SER A 84 12.18 -10.86 -10.92
CA SER A 84 12.93 -9.64 -10.67
C SER A 84 12.06 -8.45 -11.08
N ILE A 85 11.74 -7.57 -10.13
CA ILE A 85 10.80 -6.47 -10.33
C ILE A 85 11.34 -5.16 -9.78
N LEU A 86 10.84 -4.04 -10.31
CA LEU A 86 10.98 -2.74 -9.65
C LEU A 86 9.87 -2.59 -8.62
N ALA A 87 10.25 -2.38 -7.36
CA ALA A 87 9.34 -2.31 -6.25
C ALA A 87 9.72 -1.18 -5.29
N ALA A 88 8.79 -0.82 -4.41
CA ALA A 88 9.03 0.00 -3.24
C ALA A 88 9.11 -0.89 -2.01
N LYS A 89 10.15 -0.72 -1.18
CA LYS A 89 10.21 -1.37 0.14
C LYS A 89 9.33 -0.63 1.10
N VAL A 90 8.46 -1.36 1.78
CA VAL A 90 7.57 -0.81 2.79
C VAL A 90 7.71 -1.58 4.10
N LEU A 91 7.56 -0.87 5.22
CA LEU A 91 7.27 -1.47 6.50
C LEU A 91 5.80 -1.22 6.79
N PHE A 92 5.09 -2.21 7.32
CA PHE A 92 3.65 -2.09 7.50
C PHE A 92 3.16 -2.72 8.81
N LYS A 93 2.00 -2.27 9.26
CA LYS A 93 1.21 -2.92 10.30
C LYS A 93 -0.22 -3.04 9.82
N LEU A 94 -0.75 -4.26 9.83
CA LEU A 94 -2.16 -4.50 9.59
C LEU A 94 -2.93 -4.29 10.90
N LEU A 95 -3.97 -3.47 10.85
CA LEU A 95 -4.88 -3.23 11.95
C LEU A 95 -6.08 -4.17 11.81
N GLY A 96 -6.32 -4.97 12.84
CA GLY A 96 -7.38 -5.98 12.85
C GLY A 96 -8.68 -5.48 13.49
N PRO A 97 -9.71 -6.34 13.56
CA PRO A 97 -10.95 -6.02 14.28
C PRO A 97 -10.73 -5.66 15.76
N ALA A 98 -9.71 -6.24 16.41
CA ALA A 98 -9.34 -5.92 17.79
C ALA A 98 -8.84 -4.48 17.95
N ASP A 99 -8.25 -3.90 16.91
CA ASP A 99 -7.78 -2.51 16.92
C ASP A 99 -8.93 -1.53 16.62
N ALA A 100 -10.07 -2.01 16.10
CA ALA A 100 -11.17 -1.16 15.64
C ALA A 100 -11.89 -0.40 16.76
N SER A 101 -11.84 -0.91 18.00
CA SER A 101 -12.40 -0.25 19.17
C SER A 101 -11.40 0.69 19.87
N THR A 102 -10.15 0.70 19.43
CA THR A 102 -9.09 1.51 20.05
C THR A 102 -8.98 2.85 19.32
N ASP A 103 -8.86 3.93 20.07
CA ASP A 103 -8.63 5.26 19.47
C ASP A 103 -7.34 5.26 18.63
N ILE A 104 -7.42 5.86 17.44
CA ILE A 104 -6.30 5.89 16.50
C ILE A 104 -5.06 6.53 17.13
N LYS A 105 -5.21 7.56 17.97
CA LYS A 105 -4.05 8.21 18.61
C LYS A 105 -3.30 7.25 19.52
N THR A 106 -4.01 6.39 20.24
CA THR A 106 -3.41 5.33 21.06
C THR A 106 -2.66 4.31 20.22
N ILE A 107 -3.17 3.97 19.03
CA ILE A 107 -2.46 3.09 18.09
C ILE A 107 -1.19 3.79 17.59
N LEU A 108 -1.29 5.03 17.08
CA LEU A 108 -0.14 5.77 16.53
C LEU A 108 0.94 6.04 17.58
N ALA A 109 0.57 6.20 18.86
CA ALA A 109 1.54 6.34 19.96
C ALA A 109 2.46 5.13 20.12
N ARG A 110 2.05 3.93 19.67
CA ARG A 110 2.88 2.72 19.68
C ARG A 110 3.87 2.66 18.52
N TYR A 111 3.64 3.45 17.46
CA TYR A 111 4.45 3.43 16.23
C TYR A 111 5.06 4.81 15.98
N PRO A 112 6.31 5.05 16.42
CA PRO A 112 6.92 6.38 16.32
C PRO A 112 7.02 6.86 14.87
N GLY A 113 6.76 8.16 14.68
CA GLY A 113 6.76 8.83 13.38
C GLY A 113 5.42 8.79 12.63
N PHE A 114 4.46 7.93 13.03
CA PHE A 114 3.11 7.94 12.45
C PHE A 114 2.19 9.11 12.87
N PRO A 115 2.44 9.89 13.94
CA PRO A 115 1.62 11.09 14.21
C PRO A 115 1.64 12.15 13.09
N GLN A 116 2.66 12.13 12.23
CA GLN A 116 2.79 13.01 11.05
C GLN A 116 2.46 12.28 9.74
N ALA A 117 1.81 11.11 9.82
CA ALA A 117 1.48 10.33 8.64
C ALA A 117 0.34 10.96 7.85
N GLU A 118 0.43 10.86 6.53
CA GLU A 118 -0.62 11.27 5.61
C GLU A 118 -1.70 10.19 5.52
N TYR A 119 -2.94 10.59 5.29
CA TYR A 119 -4.04 9.65 5.16
C TYR A 119 -4.35 9.39 3.69
N LEU A 120 -4.44 8.10 3.33
CA LEU A 120 -4.90 7.67 2.01
C LEU A 120 -6.16 6.83 2.18
N SER A 121 -7.26 7.25 1.56
CA SER A 121 -8.54 6.55 1.62
C SER A 121 -8.76 5.73 0.33
N TYR A 122 -9.13 4.46 0.50
CA TYR A 122 -9.47 3.53 -0.58
C TYR A 122 -10.70 2.70 -0.18
N PRO A 123 -11.41 2.02 -1.10
CA PRO A 123 -12.53 1.20 -0.70
C PRO A 123 -12.00 -0.06 0.02
N MET A 124 -12.86 -0.68 0.83
CA MET A 124 -12.45 -1.78 1.69
C MET A 124 -11.87 -2.97 0.91
N ASP A 125 -12.34 -3.25 -0.31
CA ASP A 125 -11.82 -4.32 -1.16
C ASP A 125 -10.35 -4.09 -1.56
N VAL A 126 -9.97 -2.84 -1.85
CA VAL A 126 -8.59 -2.45 -2.13
C VAL A 126 -7.73 -2.59 -0.87
N CYS A 127 -8.24 -2.15 0.28
CA CYS A 127 -7.53 -2.29 1.55
C CYS A 127 -7.25 -3.76 1.87
N GLN A 128 -8.24 -4.64 1.67
CA GLN A 128 -8.09 -6.08 1.85
C GLN A 128 -7.08 -6.67 0.86
N ARG A 129 -7.19 -6.37 -0.44
CA ARG A 129 -6.25 -6.85 -1.47
C ARG A 129 -4.82 -6.40 -1.19
N LEU A 130 -4.63 -5.15 -0.77
CA LEU A 130 -3.33 -4.63 -0.35
C LEU A 130 -2.78 -5.41 0.86
N ALA A 131 -3.62 -5.65 1.87
CA ALA A 131 -3.21 -6.43 3.05
C ALA A 131 -2.78 -7.85 2.68
N VAL A 132 -3.46 -8.52 1.75
CA VAL A 132 -3.07 -9.86 1.30
C VAL A 132 -1.73 -9.82 0.54
N VAL A 133 -1.53 -8.85 -0.35
CA VAL A 133 -0.25 -8.67 -1.07
C VAL A 133 0.90 -8.40 -0.10
N LEU A 134 0.69 -7.56 0.91
CA LEU A 134 1.69 -7.25 1.93
C LEU A 134 2.07 -8.51 2.74
N LYS A 135 1.10 -9.32 3.16
CA LYS A 135 1.37 -10.61 3.82
C LYS A 135 2.15 -11.56 2.92
N GLU A 136 1.79 -11.65 1.66
CA GLU A 136 2.43 -12.57 0.72
C GLU A 136 3.88 -12.16 0.47
N THR A 137 4.13 -10.88 0.18
CA THR A 137 5.50 -10.37 0.01
C THR A 137 6.33 -10.47 1.28
N ASN A 138 5.74 -10.27 2.46
CA ASN A 138 6.40 -10.52 3.73
C ASN A 138 6.86 -11.98 3.87
N SER A 139 6.01 -12.95 3.49
CA SER A 139 6.32 -14.37 3.62
C SER A 139 7.54 -14.84 2.82
N VAL A 140 7.92 -14.08 1.79
CA VAL A 140 9.10 -14.38 0.97
C VAL A 140 10.42 -14.04 1.67
N TYR A 141 10.40 -13.07 2.60
CA TYR A 141 11.58 -12.81 3.42
C TYR A 141 11.83 -13.97 4.39
N PRO A 142 13.11 -14.27 4.73
CA PRO A 142 13.44 -15.15 5.84
C PRO A 142 12.81 -14.64 7.15
N ASP A 143 12.41 -15.54 8.05
CA ASP A 143 11.65 -15.21 9.27
C ASP A 143 12.27 -14.05 10.08
N HIS A 144 13.60 -14.08 10.27
CA HIS A 144 14.33 -13.05 11.02
C HIS A 144 14.37 -11.67 10.33
N MET A 145 14.06 -11.59 9.03
CA MET A 145 13.99 -10.35 8.26
C MET A 145 12.55 -9.86 8.04
N ARG A 146 11.54 -10.63 8.47
CA ARG A 146 10.13 -10.29 8.25
C ARG A 146 9.66 -9.12 9.09
N ARG A 147 10.37 -8.76 10.15
CA ARG A 147 9.94 -7.71 11.09
C ARG A 147 11.08 -6.79 11.50
N ILE A 148 10.82 -5.48 11.52
CA ILE A 148 11.74 -4.43 11.95
C ILE A 148 10.96 -3.43 12.79
N ALA A 149 11.40 -3.17 14.02
CA ALA A 149 10.79 -2.19 14.93
C ALA A 149 9.26 -2.35 15.02
N ASP A 150 8.82 -3.58 15.31
CA ASP A 150 7.41 -4.00 15.40
C ASP A 150 6.56 -3.93 14.13
N LEU A 151 7.12 -3.46 13.01
CA LEU A 151 6.48 -3.44 11.70
C LEU A 151 6.94 -4.61 10.83
N ASP A 152 6.02 -5.16 10.05
CA ASP A 152 6.31 -6.21 9.08
C ASP A 152 6.95 -5.61 7.83
N VAL A 153 7.90 -6.32 7.22
CA VAL A 153 8.62 -5.88 6.03
C VAL A 153 7.97 -6.45 4.78
N GLY A 154 7.67 -5.63 3.78
CA GLY A 154 7.09 -6.05 2.52
C GLY A 154 7.57 -5.20 1.34
N TRP A 155 7.00 -5.46 0.18
CA TRP A 155 7.22 -4.61 -0.99
C TRP A 155 5.96 -4.46 -1.85
N LEU A 156 5.92 -3.36 -2.59
CA LEU A 156 4.84 -3.03 -3.52
C LEU A 156 5.44 -2.84 -4.92
N ARG A 157 4.90 -3.54 -5.92
CA ARG A 157 5.37 -3.44 -7.31
C ARG A 157 5.08 -2.04 -7.87
N ARG A 158 6.03 -1.44 -8.59
CA ARG A 158 5.94 -0.08 -9.15
C ARG A 158 5.54 -0.01 -10.63
N VAL A 159 5.90 -1.03 -11.41
CA VAL A 159 5.69 -1.14 -12.87
C VAL A 159 5.56 -2.61 -13.23
#